data_AF-A0A5N7ZD55-F1
#
_entry.id   AF-A0A5N7ZD55-F1
#
_cell.length_a   1.000
_cell.length_b   1.000
_cell.length_c   1.000
_cell.angle_alpha   90.00
_cell.angle_beta   90.00
_cell.angle_gamma   90.00
#
_symmetry.space_group_name_H-M   'P 1'
#
loop_
_entity.id
_entity.type
_entity.pdbx_description
1 polymer ?
#
loop_
_entity_poly.entity_id
_entity_poly.type
_entity_poly.pdbx_seq_one_letter_code
_entity_poly.pdbx_strand_id
1 'polypeptide(L)'
;VYGMAFDFFNISGSLFVETNTSAKNRSSAQGLFMMMTNGFGAVLGSFTSGWAIDKYFTKSFSNTTDLAAYLQTEPTNGLMNEFVKGHGVEISADGLFSNPIFMKDWHHIWLTFAAYALIIAIAFALMFKHKHDPKDVQNIGH
;
A
#
# COMPACT_ATOMS: atom_id res chain seq x y z
N VAL A 1 -0.09 6.98 -13.15
CA VAL A 1 0.20 7.90 -12.03
C VAL A 1 1.23 7.32 -11.06
N TYR A 2 1.07 6.08 -10.56
CA TYR A 2 2.07 5.43 -9.70
C TYR A 2 3.51 5.45 -10.28
N GLY A 3 3.68 5.04 -11.55
CA GLY A 3 5.00 5.03 -12.20
C GLY A 3 5.66 6.41 -12.27
N MET A 4 4.91 7.47 -12.60
CA MET A 4 5.47 8.82 -12.67
C MET A 4 5.93 9.34 -11.29
N ALA A 5 5.18 9.07 -10.22
CA ALA A 5 5.57 9.47 -8.87
C ALA A 5 6.78 8.66 -8.37
N PHE A 6 6.82 7.36 -8.69
CA PHE A 6 7.93 6.48 -8.39
C PHE A 6 9.22 6.93 -9.11
N ASP A 7 9.13 7.21 -10.41
CA ASP A 7 10.25 7.69 -11.21
C ASP A 7 10.73 9.05 -10.69
N PHE A 8 9.79 9.97 -10.41
CA PHE A 8 10.10 11.28 -9.86
C PHE A 8 10.83 11.18 -8.52
N PHE A 9 10.36 10.32 -7.60
CA PHE A 9 11.00 10.12 -6.30
C PHE A 9 12.41 9.53 -6.44
N ASN A 10 12.58 8.49 -7.26
CA ASN A 10 13.87 7.84 -7.41
C ASN A 10 14.90 8.75 -8.13
N ILE A 11 14.48 9.48 -9.17
CA ILE A 11 15.36 10.42 -9.91
C ILE A 11 15.69 11.66 -9.07
N SER A 12 14.69 12.26 -8.41
CA SER A 12 14.95 13.44 -7.56
C SER A 12 15.78 13.08 -6.33
N GLY A 13 15.55 11.90 -5.75
CA GLY A 13 16.32 11.37 -4.63
C GLY A 13 17.77 11.09 -5.00
N SER A 14 18.02 10.44 -6.15
CA SER A 14 19.39 10.18 -6.61
C SER A 14 20.15 11.48 -6.90
N LEU A 15 19.50 12.46 -7.53
CA LEU A 15 20.09 13.77 -7.82
C LEU A 15 20.44 14.53 -6.53
N PHE A 16 19.57 14.49 -5.52
CA PHE A 16 19.87 15.06 -4.20
C PHE A 16 21.07 14.36 -3.53
N VAL A 17 21.17 13.03 -3.62
CA VAL A 17 22.32 12.29 -3.09
C VAL A 17 23.62 12.69 -3.81
N GLU A 18 23.58 12.88 -5.14
CA GLU A 18 24.73 13.32 -5.93
C GLU A 18 25.25 14.70 -5.55
N THR A 19 24.34 15.66 -5.32
CA THR A 19 24.73 17.04 -4.97
C THR A 19 25.33 17.15 -3.58
N ASN A 20 24.92 16.28 -2.66
CA ASN A 20 25.36 16.31 -1.26
C ASN A 20 26.54 15.38 -0.94
N THR A 21 26.97 14.53 -1.88
CA THR A 21 28.08 13.57 -1.67
C THR A 21 29.28 13.87 -2.56
N SER A 22 30.49 13.59 -2.04
CA SER A 22 31.74 13.79 -2.77
C SER A 22 31.89 12.79 -3.92
N ALA A 23 32.56 13.21 -5.01
CA ALA A 23 32.65 12.44 -6.25
C ALA A 23 33.15 10.99 -6.08
N LYS A 24 34.01 10.74 -5.08
CA LYS A 24 34.56 9.41 -4.77
C LYS A 24 33.50 8.42 -4.28
N ASN A 25 32.42 8.90 -3.62
CA ASN A 25 31.47 8.05 -2.91
C ASN A 25 30.05 8.08 -3.53
N ARG A 26 29.82 8.82 -4.61
CA ARG A 26 28.49 9.02 -5.23
C ARG A 26 27.80 7.73 -5.63
N SER A 27 28.49 6.85 -6.36
CA SER A 27 27.90 5.60 -6.86
C SER A 27 27.48 4.67 -5.72
N SER A 28 28.26 4.62 -4.64
CA SER A 28 27.92 3.86 -3.43
C SER A 28 26.73 4.45 -2.69
N ALA A 29 26.65 5.78 -2.60
CA ALA A 29 25.54 6.47 -1.93
C ALA A 29 24.21 6.31 -2.70
N GLN A 30 24.23 6.39 -4.02
CA GLN A 30 23.05 6.11 -4.85
C GLN A 30 22.60 4.65 -4.77
N GLY A 31 23.55 3.71 -4.82
CA GLY A 31 23.25 2.28 -4.65
C GLY A 31 22.59 1.99 -3.30
N LEU A 32 23.11 2.60 -2.22
CA LEU A 32 22.52 2.49 -0.89
C LEU A 32 21.12 3.11 -0.82
N PHE A 33 20.92 4.29 -1.42
CA PHE A 33 19.60 4.92 -1.50
C PHE A 33 18.57 3.99 -2.16
N MET A 34 18.89 3.44 -3.34
CA MET A 34 18.02 2.52 -4.07
C MET A 34 17.74 1.23 -3.28
N MET A 35 18.75 0.70 -2.59
CA MET A 35 18.58 -0.48 -1.74
C MET A 35 17.66 -0.19 -0.55
N MET A 36 17.74 1.00 0.05
CA MET A 36 16.90 1.38 1.18
C MET A 36 15.45 1.63 0.76
N THR A 37 15.22 2.28 -0.37
CA THR A 37 13.87 2.65 -0.82
C THR A 37 13.14 1.49 -1.50
N ASN A 38 13.80 0.79 -2.42
CA ASN A 38 13.17 -0.24 -3.24
C ASN A 38 13.49 -1.67 -2.77
N GLY A 39 14.53 -1.84 -1.93
CA GLY A 39 14.87 -3.11 -1.29
C GLY A 39 14.25 -3.23 0.09
N PHE A 40 14.95 -2.73 1.11
CA PHE A 40 14.54 -2.86 2.51
C PHE A 40 13.18 -2.22 2.80
N GLY A 41 12.93 -1.02 2.25
CA GLY A 41 11.65 -0.33 2.38
C GLY A 41 10.48 -1.16 1.86
N ALA A 42 10.65 -1.80 0.69
CA ALA A 42 9.62 -2.66 0.13
C ALA A 42 9.39 -3.92 0.97
N VAL A 43 10.44 -4.55 1.50
CA VAL A 43 10.33 -5.74 2.36
C VAL A 43 9.60 -5.41 3.67
N LEU A 44 10.01 -4.34 4.36
CA LEU A 44 9.37 -3.91 5.61
C LEU A 44 7.93 -3.45 5.36
N GLY A 45 7.69 -2.73 4.27
CA GLY A 45 6.35 -2.34 3.85
C GLY A 45 5.44 -3.53 3.60
N SER A 46 5.92 -4.54 2.87
CA SER A 46 5.16 -5.77 2.58
C SER A 46 4.88 -6.58 3.84
N PHE A 47 5.84 -6.70 4.75
CA PHE A 47 5.66 -7.42 6.00
C PHE A 47 4.63 -6.74 6.92
N THR A 48 4.80 -5.43 7.14
CA THR A 48 3.90 -4.65 8.02
C THR A 48 2.50 -4.52 7.44
N SER A 49 2.37 -4.30 6.13
CA SER A 49 1.08 -4.28 5.44
C SER A 49 0.38 -5.64 5.47
N GLY A 50 1.11 -6.73 5.23
CA GLY A 50 0.56 -8.09 5.33
C GLY A 50 0.01 -8.37 6.73
N TRP A 51 0.80 -8.08 7.77
CA TRP A 51 0.35 -8.22 9.16
C TRP A 51 -0.88 -7.36 9.48
N ALA A 52 -0.90 -6.10 9.01
CA ALA A 52 -2.04 -5.21 9.22
C ALA A 52 -3.30 -5.69 8.50
N ILE A 53 -3.16 -6.15 7.24
CA ILE A 53 -4.25 -6.70 6.43
C ILE A 53 -4.83 -7.94 7.11
N ASP A 54 -3.97 -8.87 7.50
CA ASP A 54 -4.40 -10.14 8.08
C ASP A 54 -5.14 -9.92 9.41
N LYS A 55 -4.69 -8.97 10.24
CA LYS A 55 -5.30 -8.70 11.56
C LYS A 55 -6.55 -7.83 11.52
N TYR A 56 -6.57 -6.78 10.70
CA TYR A 56 -7.65 -5.76 10.74
C TYR A 56 -8.62 -5.86 9.56
N PHE A 57 -8.25 -6.52 8.46
CA PHE A 57 -9.02 -6.52 7.22
C PHE A 57 -9.40 -7.92 6.74
N THR A 58 -9.23 -8.95 7.57
CA THR A 58 -9.71 -10.30 7.29
C THR A 58 -11.04 -10.55 7.98
N LYS A 59 -12.08 -10.82 7.20
CA LYS A 59 -13.42 -11.18 7.69
C LYS A 59 -13.62 -12.69 7.61
N SER A 60 -14.21 -13.26 8.65
CA SER A 60 -14.60 -14.67 8.69
C SER A 60 -16.09 -14.82 8.40
N PHE A 61 -16.44 -15.72 7.49
CA PHE A 61 -17.82 -16.05 7.16
C PHE A 61 -18.08 -17.51 7.52
N SER A 62 -19.13 -17.75 8.29
CA SER A 62 -19.56 -19.11 8.69
C SER A 62 -20.89 -19.54 8.05
N ASN A 63 -21.54 -18.64 7.30
CA ASN A 63 -22.87 -18.84 6.74
C ASN A 63 -22.90 -18.47 5.25
N THR A 64 -23.73 -19.18 4.48
CA THR A 64 -23.97 -18.88 3.05
C THR A 64 -24.59 -17.50 2.86
N THR A 65 -25.53 -17.10 3.71
CA THR A 65 -26.24 -15.81 3.62
C THR A 65 -25.31 -14.62 3.82
N ASP A 66 -24.44 -14.67 4.84
CA ASP A 66 -23.52 -13.56 5.16
C ASP A 66 -22.45 -13.41 4.08
N LEU A 67 -21.94 -14.54 3.57
CA LEU A 67 -21.00 -14.55 2.46
C LEU A 67 -21.64 -14.02 1.18
N ALA A 68 -22.89 -14.40 0.90
CA ALA A 68 -23.63 -13.95 -0.27
C ALA A 68 -23.91 -12.44 -0.21
N ALA A 69 -24.29 -11.92 0.96
CA ALA A 69 -24.47 -10.49 1.19
C ALA A 69 -23.16 -9.70 0.98
N TYR A 70 -22.03 -10.23 1.45
CA TYR A 70 -20.71 -9.61 1.26
C TYR A 70 -20.25 -9.62 -0.20
N LEU A 71 -20.46 -10.73 -0.91
CA LEU A 71 -20.13 -10.88 -2.33
C LEU A 71 -21.15 -10.21 -3.26
N GLN A 72 -22.22 -9.62 -2.71
CA GLN A 72 -23.32 -9.02 -3.47
C GLN A 72 -23.95 -10.02 -4.46
N THR A 73 -24.12 -11.27 -4.04
CA THR A 73 -24.67 -12.37 -4.85
C THR A 73 -25.83 -13.07 -4.15
N GLU A 74 -26.49 -13.99 -4.85
CA GLU A 74 -27.54 -14.83 -4.29
C GLU A 74 -26.96 -16.10 -3.64
N PRO A 75 -27.49 -16.58 -2.49
CA PRO A 75 -27.03 -17.81 -1.83
C PRO A 75 -27.18 -19.07 -2.69
N THR A 76 -28.09 -19.05 -3.66
CA THR A 76 -28.41 -20.15 -4.58
C THR A 76 -27.54 -20.16 -5.85
N ASN A 77 -26.62 -19.20 -5.99
CA ASN A 77 -25.77 -19.09 -7.18
C ASN A 77 -24.84 -20.30 -7.33
N GLY A 78 -24.82 -20.94 -8.50
CA GLY A 78 -23.97 -22.09 -8.80
C GLY A 78 -22.47 -21.80 -8.62
N LEU A 79 -22.01 -20.60 -9.01
CA LEU A 79 -20.62 -20.18 -8.85
C LEU A 79 -20.21 -19.99 -7.39
N MET A 80 -21.17 -19.60 -6.53
CA MET A 80 -20.94 -19.49 -5.09
C MET A 80 -20.71 -20.87 -4.47
N ASN A 81 -21.52 -21.85 -4.88
CA ASN A 81 -21.38 -23.22 -4.40
C ASN A 81 -20.06 -23.85 -4.87
N GLU A 82 -19.61 -23.55 -6.10
CA GLU A 82 -18.27 -23.94 -6.58
C GLU A 82 -17.16 -23.23 -5.82
N PHE A 83 -17.29 -21.94 -5.53
CA PHE A 83 -16.32 -21.17 -4.76
C PHE A 83 -16.15 -21.74 -3.34
N VAL A 84 -17.25 -22.03 -2.65
CA VAL A 84 -17.24 -22.62 -1.29
C VAL A 84 -16.60 -24.01 -1.31
N LYS A 85 -16.94 -24.85 -2.28
CA LYS A 85 -16.31 -26.16 -2.47
C LYS A 85 -14.82 -26.05 -2.81
N GLY A 86 -14.43 -25.06 -3.60
CA GLY A 86 -13.03 -24.78 -3.94
C GLY A 86 -12.18 -24.39 -2.72
N HIS A 87 -12.81 -23.85 -1.66
CA HIS A 87 -12.17 -23.59 -0.37
C HIS A 87 -12.15 -24.83 0.55
N GLY A 88 -12.61 -25.99 0.09
CA GLY A 88 -12.68 -27.21 0.89
C GLY A 88 -13.73 -27.16 2.00
N VAL A 89 -14.72 -26.28 1.88
CA VAL A 89 -15.79 -26.08 2.85
C VAL A 89 -17.07 -26.76 2.37
N GLU A 90 -17.72 -27.51 3.26
CA GLU A 90 -19.01 -28.13 2.98
C GLU A 90 -20.14 -27.29 3.56
N ILE A 91 -21.24 -27.21 2.83
CA ILE A 91 -22.45 -26.48 3.23
C ILE A 91 -23.39 -27.49 3.88
N SER A 92 -23.64 -27.35 5.19
CA SER A 92 -24.64 -28.15 5.89
C SER A 92 -26.06 -27.77 5.45
N ALA A 93 -27.04 -28.64 5.70
CA ALA A 93 -28.45 -28.43 5.31
C ALA A 93 -29.05 -27.13 5.88
N ASP A 94 -28.48 -26.63 6.99
CA ASP A 94 -28.90 -25.39 7.65
C ASP A 94 -28.24 -24.12 7.08
N GLY A 95 -27.43 -24.23 6.02
CA GLY A 95 -26.71 -23.10 5.39
C GLY A 95 -25.44 -22.66 6.12
N LEU A 96 -25.01 -23.43 7.13
CA LEU A 96 -23.76 -23.24 7.88
C LEU A 96 -22.58 -23.91 7.16
N PHE A 97 -21.40 -23.30 7.30
CA PHE A 97 -20.14 -23.82 6.78
C PHE A 97 -19.42 -24.70 7.81
N SER A 98 -18.80 -25.79 7.35
CA SER A 98 -17.99 -26.67 8.21
C SER A 98 -16.73 -25.99 8.76
N ASN A 99 -16.16 -25.05 8.01
CA ASN A 99 -15.05 -24.19 8.43
C ASN A 99 -15.32 -22.75 7.99
N PRO A 100 -14.89 -21.74 8.77
CA PRO A 100 -15.06 -20.35 8.39
C PRO A 100 -14.21 -20.03 7.16
N ILE A 101 -14.81 -19.35 6.18
CA ILE A 101 -14.11 -18.82 5.02
C ILE A 101 -13.57 -17.43 5.37
N PHE A 102 -12.27 -17.24 5.20
CA PHE A 102 -11.63 -15.95 5.42
C PHE A 102 -11.54 -15.16 4.10
N MET A 103 -12.03 -13.92 4.11
CA MET A 103 -11.92 -13.02 2.97
C MET A 103 -11.36 -11.67 3.37
N LYS A 104 -10.55 -11.09 2.47
CA LYS A 104 -9.99 -9.76 2.66
C LYS A 104 -11.00 -8.67 2.29
N ASP A 105 -11.07 -7.63 3.11
CA ASP A 105 -11.87 -6.43 2.88
C ASP A 105 -11.11 -5.43 2.00
N TRP A 106 -11.07 -5.71 0.70
CA TRP A 106 -10.34 -4.91 -0.26
C TRP A 106 -10.71 -3.43 -0.23
N HIS A 107 -12.01 -3.11 -0.09
CA HIS A 107 -12.47 -1.72 -0.10
C HIS A 107 -11.86 -0.90 1.04
N HIS A 108 -11.92 -1.43 2.27
CA HIS A 108 -11.36 -0.75 3.43
C HIS A 108 -9.83 -0.74 3.40
N ILE A 109 -9.18 -1.80 2.89
CA ILE A 109 -7.72 -1.83 2.69
C ILE A 109 -7.28 -0.65 1.82
N TRP A 110 -7.91 -0.47 0.65
CA TRP A 110 -7.58 0.63 -0.26
C TRP A 110 -7.82 2.00 0.38
N LEU A 111 -8.93 2.18 1.10
CA LEU A 111 -9.24 3.43 1.79
C LEU A 111 -8.23 3.75 2.89
N THR A 112 -7.81 2.76 3.68
CA THR A 112 -6.81 2.98 4.73
C THR A 112 -5.46 3.37 4.16
N PHE A 113 -5.01 2.72 3.08
CA PHE A 113 -3.76 3.13 2.41
C PHE A 113 -3.85 4.52 1.79
N ALA A 114 -5.00 4.87 1.20
CA ALA A 114 -5.24 6.21 0.67
C ALA A 114 -5.21 7.28 1.78
N ALA A 115 -5.85 7.01 2.92
CA ALA A 115 -5.84 7.89 4.08
C ALA A 115 -4.42 8.06 4.65
N TYR A 116 -3.63 6.98 4.74
CA TYR A 116 -2.24 7.04 5.13
C TYR A 116 -1.42 7.94 4.18
N ALA A 117 -1.56 7.75 2.86
CA ALA A 117 -0.88 8.59 1.87
C ALA A 117 -1.28 10.07 1.99
N LEU A 118 -2.56 10.35 2.27
CA LEU A 118 -3.05 11.71 2.49
C LEU A 118 -2.43 12.36 3.73
N ILE A 119 -2.33 11.62 4.85
CA ILE A 119 -1.69 12.11 6.08
C ILE A 119 -0.22 12.47 5.80
N ILE A 120 0.50 11.59 5.10
CA ILE A 120 1.89 11.85 4.69
C ILE A 120 1.98 13.08 3.78
N ALA A 121 1.09 13.22 2.80
CA ALA A 121 1.06 14.38 1.91
C ALA A 121 0.83 15.69 2.67
N ILE A 122 -0.08 15.70 3.65
CA ILE A 122 -0.34 16.88 4.50
C ILE A 122 0.90 17.18 5.36
N ALA A 123 1.50 16.16 5.98
CA ALA A 123 2.71 16.32 6.77
C ALA A 123 3.86 16.91 5.93
N PHE A 124 4.05 16.43 4.69
CA PHE A 124 5.00 16.99 3.74
C PHE A 124 4.68 18.46 3.41
N ALA A 125 3.42 18.78 3.09
CA ALA A 125 3.03 20.15 2.77
C ALA A 125 3.28 21.13 3.94
N LEU A 126 3.10 20.68 5.18
CA LEU A 126 3.37 21.48 6.38
C LEU A 126 4.88 21.60 6.67
N MET A 127 5.63 20.49 6.61
CA MET A 127 7.08 20.49 6.92
C MET A 127 7.91 21.21 5.84
N PHE A 128 7.53 21.09 4.57
CA PHE A 128 8.28 21.65 3.44
C PHE A 128 7.77 23.02 2.99
N LYS A 129 6.97 23.71 3.81
CA LYS A 129 6.61 25.12 3.57
C LYS A 129 7.85 26.01 3.78
N HIS A 130 8.77 26.01 2.83
CA HIS A 130 9.95 26.87 2.82
C HIS A 130 9.52 28.32 2.58
N LYS A 131 9.96 29.21 3.49
CA LYS A 131 9.92 30.66 3.27
C LYS A 131 10.77 30.94 2.05
N HIS A 132 10.13 31.36 0.96
CA HIS A 132 10.84 31.92 -0.18
C HIS A 132 11.50 33.21 0.30
N ASP A 133 12.83 33.24 0.43
CA ASP A 133 13.54 34.51 0.60
C ASP A 133 13.88 35.05 -0.79
N PRO A 134 13.14 36.05 -1.31
CA PRO A 134 13.45 36.64 -2.63
C PRO A 134 14.84 37.29 -2.69
N LYS A 135 15.55 37.45 -1.57
CA LYS A 135 16.90 38.00 -1.54
C LYS A 135 17.98 37.04 -2.04
N ASP A 136 17.75 35.73 -2.03
CA ASP A 136 18.71 34.75 -2.55
C ASP A 136 18.83 34.78 -4.09
N VAL A 137 17.82 35.33 -4.77
CA VAL A 137 17.76 35.43 -6.24
C VAL A 137 18.41 36.72 -6.75
N GLN A 138 18.66 37.71 -5.88
CA GLN A 138 19.12 39.05 -6.28
C GLN A 138 20.64 39.13 -6.50
N ASN A 139 21.42 38.18 -5.96
CA ASN A 139 22.88 38.15 -6.10
C ASN A 139 23.40 37.26 -7.23
N ILE A 140 22.51 36.68 -8.05
CA ILE A 140 22.89 36.00 -9.29
C ILE A 140 22.78 37.02 -10.44
N GLY A 141 23.59 38.07 -10.37
CA GLY A 141 23.83 38.99 -11.48
C GLY A 141 25.00 38.47 -12.32
N HIS A 142 24.80 38.44 -13.64
CA HIS A 142 25.82 38.12 -14.66
C HIS A 142 27.06 39.00 -14.57
#